data_AF-A0A1H5RWD2-F1
#
_entry.id   AF-A0A1H5RWD2-F1
#
_cell.length_a   1.000
_cell.length_b   1.000
_cell.length_c   1.000
_cell.angle_alpha   90.00
_cell.angle_beta   90.00
_cell.angle_gamma   90.00
#
_symmetry.space_group_name_H-M   'P 1'
#
loop_
_entity.id
_entity.type
_entity.pdbx_description
1 polymer ?
#
loop_
_entity_poly.entity_id
_entity_poly.type
_entity_poly.pdbx_seq_one_letter_code
_entity_poly.pdbx_strand_id
1 'polypeptide(L)'
;MTGRQAWIGLTALLLTLVSPLQAREIWTEGVPDPYFEHFLDFYKADPSAMGRWASGLRNISTDQLDRTLKALDTTQFTYLYPMEMKGFQLARHNGIPTGELSLMAVRAGKLVPIPFQIDEFDKTGLIWIEGHNDHKPEGKPGIFDDFDELAFMFRDGGWDRFDPRQHSLKEGRMLEEIRLDSPRNQPRYIYLVRNNSERSRADYVQVDLDKGRIETTLMQMDYEPKDFTQIKGMSPRLGPHKDENVIDNIYVNISTGIFNQNLRVDLDTRKNIKATPIAVKDGPVRASILVKARIWYAYLPTFFSQKFQVDFYEQSVTIPSRFAIGSVKVLKFFMMFLREPRIHFAIDFHNLDGARITYDSVYGKGQYGTVDGEMSDFERTLGATRLPGDWLHMDSNQGWEMFFSNHMPVVPDGLFDAFLNGMTMNMFYEDDKASITDYERHPGATPRLGFESEGMPATVIDLMGAIPKLDYLDMDSLGEAILALADAEDDGAFKKYDEVVNQRLRELKKEDRFASVDDLADAFLADLNRMNFSGIARDDLNRLMRQAMLDTIKHVDQVHHGKVLQRMVELAKESNIDIRRLRYATMDNTLWFPAWVGEGGAADFHWQVSHAPVAKPVTSDAVAVSGEDTAKDKQ
;
A
#
# COMPACT_ATOMS: atom_id res chain seq x y z
N MET A 1 -11.80 -44.26 -39.49
CA MET A 1 -11.06 -43.10 -38.98
C MET A 1 -9.88 -43.62 -38.19
N THR A 2 -8.67 -43.39 -38.70
CA THR A 2 -7.41 -43.96 -38.20
C THR A 2 -6.92 -43.23 -36.96
N GLY A 3 -6.31 -43.95 -36.00
CA GLY A 3 -5.83 -43.41 -34.71
C GLY A 3 -4.92 -42.17 -34.76
N ARG A 4 -4.39 -41.80 -35.95
CA ARG A 4 -3.71 -40.53 -36.21
C ARG A 4 -4.62 -39.29 -36.13
N GLN A 5 -5.90 -39.40 -36.48
CA GLN A 5 -6.87 -38.29 -36.39
C GLN A 5 -7.37 -38.09 -34.95
N ALA A 6 -7.46 -39.16 -34.16
CA ALA A 6 -7.78 -39.08 -32.73
C ALA A 6 -6.64 -38.42 -31.92
N TRP A 7 -5.38 -38.68 -32.30
CA TRP A 7 -4.22 -38.01 -31.71
C TRP A 7 -4.13 -36.53 -32.09
N ILE A 8 -4.34 -36.15 -33.35
CA ILE A 8 -4.38 -34.73 -33.76
C ILE A 8 -5.53 -33.99 -33.08
N GLY A 9 -6.69 -34.65 -32.87
CA GLY A 9 -7.80 -34.10 -32.10
C GLY A 9 -7.51 -33.92 -30.61
N LEU A 10 -6.79 -34.86 -29.97
CA LEU A 10 -6.37 -34.74 -28.57
C LEU A 10 -5.24 -33.72 -28.37
N THR A 11 -4.29 -33.63 -29.32
CA THR A 11 -3.23 -32.61 -29.28
C THR A 11 -3.79 -31.23 -29.58
N ALA A 12 -4.81 -31.11 -30.44
CA ALA A 12 -5.56 -29.86 -30.61
C ALA A 12 -6.36 -29.51 -29.35
N LEU A 13 -6.99 -30.47 -28.66
CA LEU A 13 -7.68 -30.22 -27.39
C LEU A 13 -6.73 -29.84 -26.24
N LEU A 14 -5.51 -30.39 -26.23
CA LEU A 14 -4.44 -30.06 -25.27
C LEU A 14 -3.73 -28.74 -25.60
N LEU A 15 -3.78 -28.30 -26.86
CA LEU A 15 -3.34 -26.96 -27.30
C LEU A 15 -4.45 -25.90 -27.24
N THR A 16 -5.71 -26.29 -27.01
CA THR A 16 -6.82 -25.40 -26.62
C THR A 16 -7.08 -25.41 -25.13
N LEU A 17 -6.06 -25.74 -24.31
CA LEU A 17 -5.91 -24.98 -23.07
C LEU A 17 -5.68 -23.55 -23.51
N VAL A 18 -6.76 -22.77 -23.59
CA VAL A 18 -6.71 -21.33 -23.84
C VAL A 18 -5.70 -20.81 -22.84
N SER A 19 -4.50 -20.53 -23.32
CA SER A 19 -3.51 -19.88 -22.47
C SER A 19 -4.19 -18.60 -21.99
N PRO A 20 -4.07 -18.19 -20.72
CA PRO A 20 -4.70 -16.96 -20.23
C PRO A 20 -4.35 -15.73 -21.11
N LEU A 21 -3.26 -15.82 -21.87
CA LEU A 21 -2.79 -14.92 -22.92
C LEU A 21 -3.70 -14.77 -24.16
N GLN A 22 -4.60 -15.72 -24.49
CA GLN A 22 -5.36 -15.71 -25.76
C GLN A 22 -6.63 -14.85 -25.73
N ALA A 23 -7.09 -14.40 -24.55
CA ALA A 23 -8.27 -13.55 -24.39
C ALA A 23 -7.94 -12.05 -24.25
N ARG A 24 -6.66 -11.71 -24.14
CA ARG A 24 -6.21 -10.32 -24.00
C ARG A 24 -6.26 -9.62 -25.36
N GLU A 25 -6.82 -8.42 -25.41
CA GLU A 25 -6.63 -7.56 -26.57
C GLU A 25 -5.14 -7.21 -26.71
N ILE A 26 -4.54 -7.65 -27.81
CA ILE A 26 -3.16 -7.30 -28.16
C ILE A 26 -3.21 -5.98 -28.92
N TRP A 27 -2.57 -4.96 -28.37
CA TRP A 27 -2.45 -3.66 -29.03
C TRP A 27 -1.47 -3.79 -30.18
N THR A 28 -1.99 -3.85 -31.39
CA THR A 28 -1.18 -4.05 -32.61
C THR A 28 -0.76 -2.73 -33.24
N GLU A 29 -1.53 -1.66 -33.03
CA GLU A 29 -1.17 -0.32 -33.48
C GLU A 29 -0.10 0.28 -32.57
N GLY A 30 1.13 0.36 -33.08
CA GLY A 30 2.27 0.98 -32.42
C GLY A 30 2.85 2.13 -33.24
N VAL A 31 3.87 2.79 -32.69
CA VAL A 31 4.68 3.75 -33.47
C VAL A 31 5.61 3.00 -34.44
N PRO A 32 6.09 3.60 -35.54
CA PRO A 32 7.01 2.92 -36.46
C PRO A 32 8.29 2.43 -35.76
N ASP A 33 8.77 1.22 -36.07
CA ASP A 33 9.93 0.60 -35.40
C ASP A 33 11.20 1.48 -35.37
N PRO A 34 11.61 2.17 -36.45
CA PRO A 34 12.79 3.05 -36.39
C PRO A 34 12.63 4.20 -35.40
N TYR A 35 11.41 4.72 -35.25
CA TYR A 35 11.11 5.75 -34.26
C TYR A 35 11.13 5.16 -32.85
N PHE A 36 10.57 3.96 -32.68
CA PHE A 36 10.57 3.25 -31.40
C PHE A 36 11.99 2.92 -30.91
N GLU A 37 12.88 2.44 -31.77
CA GLU A 37 14.28 2.15 -31.40
C GLU A 37 15.01 3.41 -30.93
N HIS A 38 14.80 4.54 -31.61
CA HIS A 38 15.38 5.81 -31.18
C HIS A 38 14.82 6.28 -29.83
N PHE A 39 13.51 6.12 -29.63
CA PHE A 39 12.88 6.36 -28.33
C PHE A 39 13.47 5.45 -27.25
N LEU A 40 13.70 4.17 -27.54
CA LEU A 40 14.21 3.19 -26.59
C LEU A 40 15.64 3.50 -26.14
N ASP A 41 16.51 3.92 -27.08
CA ASP A 41 17.87 4.35 -26.75
C ASP A 41 17.88 5.61 -25.88
N PHE A 42 17.03 6.58 -26.20
CA PHE A 42 16.80 7.75 -25.36
C PHE A 42 16.28 7.36 -23.97
N TYR A 43 15.34 6.42 -23.92
CA TYR A 43 14.68 6.00 -22.69
C TYR A 43 15.61 5.21 -21.76
N LYS A 44 16.52 4.39 -22.30
CA LYS A 44 17.60 3.75 -21.50
C LYS A 44 18.52 4.77 -20.85
N ALA A 45 18.80 5.87 -21.55
CA ALA A 45 19.63 6.95 -21.04
C ALA A 45 18.87 7.82 -20.01
N ASP A 46 17.55 7.88 -20.09
CA ASP A 46 16.72 8.69 -19.19
C ASP A 46 15.30 8.11 -19.00
N PRO A 47 15.11 7.12 -18.11
CA PRO A 47 13.79 6.52 -17.85
C PRO A 47 12.78 7.50 -17.26
N SER A 48 13.27 8.59 -16.65
CA SER A 48 12.42 9.65 -16.12
C SER A 48 11.79 10.52 -17.21
N ALA A 49 12.21 10.36 -18.47
CA ALA A 49 11.57 11.05 -19.59
C ALA A 49 10.07 10.77 -19.70
N MET A 50 9.58 9.67 -19.14
CA MET A 50 8.15 9.39 -19.14
C MET A 50 7.29 10.41 -18.40
N GLY A 51 7.70 10.83 -17.20
CA GLY A 51 6.96 11.87 -16.47
C GLY A 51 6.98 13.21 -17.20
N ARG A 52 7.96 13.43 -18.09
CA ARG A 52 8.04 14.65 -18.91
C ARG A 52 7.30 14.55 -20.25
N TRP A 53 7.17 13.35 -20.79
CA TRP A 53 6.67 13.07 -22.13
C TRP A 53 5.66 11.92 -22.13
N ALA A 54 4.73 11.92 -21.18
CA ALA A 54 3.73 10.87 -21.01
C ALA A 54 2.91 10.61 -22.29
N SER A 55 2.76 11.63 -23.16
CA SER A 55 2.11 11.49 -24.47
C SER A 55 2.82 10.53 -25.42
N GLY A 56 4.14 10.34 -25.27
CA GLY A 56 4.95 9.47 -26.12
C GLY A 56 4.61 7.98 -25.99
N LEU A 57 4.14 7.54 -24.82
CA LEU A 57 3.69 6.17 -24.60
C LEU A 57 2.26 5.90 -25.06
N ARG A 58 1.43 6.93 -25.24
CA ARG A 58 -0.02 6.76 -25.50
C ARG A 58 -0.36 5.91 -26.73
N ASN A 59 0.60 5.67 -27.62
CA ASN A 59 0.42 4.97 -28.88
C ASN A 59 1.43 3.81 -29.06
N ILE A 60 2.05 3.29 -27.99
CA ILE A 60 2.91 2.11 -28.11
C ILE A 60 2.08 0.83 -28.14
N SER A 61 2.51 -0.14 -28.96
CA SER A 61 1.92 -1.48 -29.00
C SER A 61 2.30 -2.31 -27.77
N THR A 62 1.63 -3.44 -27.56
CA THR A 62 1.98 -4.39 -26.50
C THR A 62 3.41 -4.91 -26.67
N ASP A 63 3.83 -5.24 -27.89
CA ASP A 63 5.21 -5.66 -28.20
C ASP A 63 6.24 -4.57 -27.84
N GLN A 64 5.92 -3.31 -28.15
CA GLN A 64 6.78 -2.17 -27.82
C GLN A 64 6.87 -1.93 -26.31
N LEU A 65 5.78 -2.13 -25.56
CA LEU A 65 5.83 -2.09 -24.10
C LEU A 65 6.74 -3.19 -23.56
N ASP A 66 6.57 -4.42 -24.03
CA ASP A 66 7.39 -5.57 -23.60
C ASP A 66 8.87 -5.38 -23.94
N ARG A 67 9.18 -4.85 -25.13
CA ARG A 67 10.54 -4.47 -25.53
C ARG A 67 11.09 -3.39 -24.62
N THR A 68 10.29 -2.39 -24.24
CA THR A 68 10.69 -1.33 -23.30
C THR A 68 11.09 -1.92 -21.95
N LEU A 69 10.24 -2.78 -21.39
CA LEU A 69 10.50 -3.45 -20.10
C LEU A 69 11.77 -4.30 -20.14
N LYS A 70 11.94 -5.10 -21.20
CA LYS A 70 13.12 -5.94 -21.40
C LYS A 70 14.39 -5.09 -21.56
N ALA A 71 14.34 -4.00 -22.32
CA ALA A 71 15.50 -3.15 -22.53
C ALA A 71 15.90 -2.35 -21.28
N LEU A 72 14.94 -2.09 -20.39
CA LEU A 72 15.23 -1.51 -19.09
C LEU A 72 15.61 -2.55 -18.04
N ASP A 73 15.49 -3.85 -18.28
CA ASP A 73 15.61 -4.89 -17.25
C ASP A 73 14.64 -4.63 -16.08
N THR A 74 13.36 -4.53 -16.42
CA THR A 74 12.25 -4.38 -15.48
C THR A 74 11.14 -5.37 -15.83
N THR A 75 10.42 -5.83 -14.80
CA THR A 75 9.08 -6.42 -14.92
C THR A 75 8.03 -5.31 -14.97
N GLN A 76 6.77 -5.64 -15.26
CA GLN A 76 5.68 -4.66 -15.15
C GLN A 76 5.56 -4.05 -13.75
N PHE A 77 5.74 -4.87 -12.72
CA PHE A 77 5.74 -4.41 -11.34
C PHE A 77 6.91 -3.45 -11.10
N THR A 78 8.15 -3.90 -11.28
CA THR A 78 9.35 -3.10 -10.96
C THR A 78 9.54 -1.87 -11.85
N TYR A 79 8.97 -1.87 -13.05
CA TYR A 79 8.99 -0.72 -13.94
C TYR A 79 8.30 0.50 -13.35
N LEU A 80 7.26 0.28 -12.56
CA LEU A 80 6.38 1.30 -12.01
C LEU A 80 6.37 1.24 -10.47
N TYR A 81 7.33 0.56 -9.88
CA TYR A 81 7.42 0.39 -8.44
C TYR A 81 8.11 1.61 -7.79
N PRO A 82 7.40 2.34 -6.91
CA PRO A 82 8.02 3.34 -6.05
C PRO A 82 8.84 2.63 -4.97
N MET A 83 10.10 3.03 -4.86
CA MET A 83 10.99 2.67 -3.77
C MET A 83 10.81 3.66 -2.63
N GLU A 84 10.86 3.17 -1.41
CA GLU A 84 10.81 3.97 -0.19
C GLU A 84 12.00 3.61 0.70
N MET A 85 12.66 4.62 1.25
CA MET A 85 13.64 4.47 2.32
C MET A 85 13.23 5.34 3.50
N LYS A 86 13.10 4.71 4.67
CA LYS A 86 12.84 5.43 5.92
C LYS A 86 14.11 6.15 6.38
N GLY A 87 13.95 7.33 6.97
CA GLY A 87 15.05 8.19 7.39
C GLY A 87 16.05 7.53 8.33
N PHE A 88 15.57 6.68 9.25
CA PHE A 88 16.45 5.91 10.14
C PHE A 88 17.41 4.94 9.41
N GLN A 89 17.07 4.52 8.17
CA GLN A 89 17.98 3.73 7.33
C GLN A 89 19.13 4.58 6.78
N LEU A 90 19.00 5.91 6.83
CA LEU A 90 19.96 6.92 6.37
C LEU A 90 20.39 7.85 7.52
N ALA A 91 20.36 7.37 8.78
CA ALA A 91 20.54 8.18 9.99
C ALA A 91 21.83 9.03 10.04
N ARG A 92 22.88 8.67 9.28
CA ARG A 92 24.13 9.45 9.15
C ARG A 92 23.92 10.82 8.49
N HIS A 93 22.81 10.97 7.77
CA HIS A 93 22.48 12.16 6.98
C HIS A 93 21.39 13.01 7.65
N ASN A 94 20.96 12.64 8.87
CA ASN A 94 20.00 13.43 9.64
C ASN A 94 20.56 14.82 9.97
N GLY A 95 19.68 15.81 10.06
CA GLY A 95 20.02 17.20 10.31
C GLY A 95 20.42 17.98 9.06
N ILE A 96 20.47 17.35 7.88
CA ILE A 96 20.71 18.03 6.61
C ILE A 96 19.39 18.64 6.12
N PRO A 97 19.36 19.92 5.69
CA PRO A 97 18.18 20.49 5.07
C PRO A 97 17.76 19.71 3.82
N THR A 98 16.47 19.34 3.74
CA THR A 98 15.96 18.49 2.65
C THR A 98 16.16 19.12 1.27
N GLY A 99 16.07 20.45 1.17
CA GLY A 99 16.33 21.20 -0.07
C GLY A 99 17.78 21.14 -0.58
N GLU A 100 18.74 20.80 0.29
CA GLU A 100 20.15 20.60 -0.10
C GLU A 100 20.40 19.20 -0.69
N LEU A 101 19.46 18.27 -0.51
CA LEU A 101 19.59 16.90 -1.00
C LEU A 101 19.13 16.78 -2.46
N SER A 102 19.71 15.80 -3.15
CA SER A 102 19.40 15.41 -4.51
C SER A 102 19.70 13.94 -4.71
N LEU A 103 18.98 13.29 -5.62
CA LEU A 103 19.28 11.93 -6.07
C LEU A 103 19.80 11.94 -7.51
N MET A 104 20.83 11.14 -7.75
CA MET A 104 21.41 10.95 -9.07
C MET A 104 21.60 9.46 -9.38
N ALA A 105 21.67 9.12 -10.66
CA ALA A 105 22.01 7.79 -11.15
C ALA A 105 23.06 7.90 -12.27
N VAL A 106 23.90 6.87 -12.43
CA VAL A 106 24.78 6.79 -13.61
C VAL A 106 23.97 6.24 -14.79
N ARG A 107 23.84 7.04 -15.84
CA ARG A 107 23.17 6.68 -17.09
C ARG A 107 23.99 7.12 -18.28
N ALA A 108 24.13 6.23 -19.26
CA ALA A 108 24.93 6.47 -20.45
C ALA A 108 26.32 7.07 -20.13
N GLY A 109 26.98 6.54 -19.08
CA GLY A 109 28.29 6.98 -18.60
C GLY A 109 28.32 8.36 -17.94
N LYS A 110 27.21 8.89 -17.44
CA LYS A 110 27.14 10.20 -16.76
C LYS A 110 26.23 10.14 -15.54
N LEU A 111 26.55 10.93 -14.52
CA LEU A 111 25.60 11.20 -13.44
C LEU A 111 24.50 12.12 -13.96
N VAL A 112 23.25 11.68 -13.83
CA VAL A 112 22.05 12.43 -14.19
C VAL A 112 21.12 12.52 -12.98
N PRO A 113 20.43 13.65 -12.76
CA PRO A 113 19.49 13.77 -11.66
C PRO A 113 18.26 12.88 -11.93
N ILE A 114 17.78 12.20 -10.89
CA ILE A 114 16.54 11.42 -10.96
C ILE A 114 15.43 12.06 -10.14
N PRO A 115 14.15 11.82 -10.45
CA PRO A 115 13.02 12.29 -9.65
C PRO A 115 13.07 11.65 -8.27
N PHE A 116 12.82 12.45 -7.25
CA PHE A 116 12.72 12.00 -5.88
C PHE A 116 11.91 12.98 -5.05
N GLN A 117 11.41 12.52 -3.91
CA GLN A 117 10.83 13.37 -2.89
C GLN A 117 11.22 12.92 -1.50
N ILE A 118 11.13 13.84 -0.55
CA ILE A 118 11.24 13.56 0.87
C ILE A 118 9.89 13.94 1.47
N ASP A 119 9.22 12.93 2.02
CA ASP A 119 7.94 13.09 2.67
C ASP A 119 8.14 13.11 4.18
N GLU A 120 7.57 14.14 4.80
CA GLU A 120 7.63 14.40 6.24
C GLU A 120 6.28 14.06 6.84
N PHE A 121 6.24 13.53 8.06
CA PHE A 121 4.99 13.07 8.67
C PHE A 121 4.69 13.80 9.98
N ASP A 122 3.44 13.80 10.40
CA ASP A 122 3.05 14.22 11.74
C ASP A 122 3.17 13.07 12.75
N LYS A 123 3.00 13.38 14.04
CA LYS A 123 3.08 12.38 15.12
C LYS A 123 2.10 11.20 15.00
N THR A 124 1.05 11.34 14.19
CA THR A 124 0.08 10.26 13.92
C THR A 124 0.41 9.46 12.67
N GLY A 125 1.49 9.84 11.99
CA GLY A 125 1.95 9.25 10.74
C GLY A 125 1.27 9.81 9.50
N LEU A 126 0.43 10.84 9.58
CA LEU A 126 -0.13 11.51 8.39
C LEU A 126 0.93 12.36 7.70
N ILE A 127 0.90 12.44 6.37
CA ILE A 127 1.74 13.38 5.60
C ILE A 127 1.59 14.77 6.22
N TRP A 128 2.72 15.40 6.53
CA TRP A 128 2.74 16.71 7.16
C TRP A 128 2.64 17.79 6.10
N ILE A 129 1.61 18.62 6.24
CA ILE A 129 1.36 19.79 5.41
C ILE A 129 1.10 20.96 6.35
N GLU A 130 1.95 21.99 6.23
CA GLU A 130 1.91 23.16 7.10
C GLU A 130 0.50 23.78 7.16
N GLY A 131 -0.02 23.98 8.38
CA GLY A 131 -1.34 24.58 8.60
C GLY A 131 -2.54 23.63 8.42
N HIS A 132 -2.32 22.38 7.99
CA HIS A 132 -3.41 21.44 7.69
C HIS A 132 -3.49 20.22 8.61
N ASN A 133 -2.42 19.84 9.31
CA ASN A 133 -2.45 18.71 10.26
C ASN A 133 -3.01 19.13 11.64
N ASP A 134 -3.64 18.18 12.35
CA ASP A 134 -4.10 18.39 13.73
C ASP A 134 -2.99 18.16 14.76
N HIS A 135 -1.95 17.44 14.37
CA HIS A 135 -0.80 17.10 15.21
C HIS A 135 0.46 17.81 14.72
N LYS A 136 1.42 17.97 15.62
CA LYS A 136 2.72 18.56 15.31
C LYS A 136 3.48 17.66 14.32
N PRO A 137 4.38 18.25 13.49
CA PRO A 137 5.30 17.45 12.70
C PRO A 137 6.07 16.49 13.62
N GLU A 138 6.32 15.29 13.12
CA GLU A 138 7.33 14.41 13.66
C GLU A 138 8.70 14.96 13.22
N GLY A 139 9.57 15.24 14.19
CA GLY A 139 10.85 15.88 13.91
C GLY A 139 10.75 17.36 13.48
N LYS A 140 11.61 17.81 12.56
CA LYS A 140 11.72 19.24 12.21
C LYS A 140 11.48 19.47 10.71
N PRO A 141 10.40 20.18 10.33
CA PRO A 141 10.12 20.51 8.94
C PRO A 141 11.31 21.12 8.18
N GLY A 142 11.52 20.62 6.97
CA GLY A 142 12.59 20.98 6.06
C GLY A 142 13.96 20.40 6.43
N ILE A 143 14.07 19.59 7.47
CA ILE A 143 15.33 18.99 7.93
C ILE A 143 15.18 17.48 7.96
N PHE A 144 16.02 16.78 7.19
CA PHE A 144 15.97 15.33 7.10
C PHE A 144 16.17 14.67 8.46
N ASP A 145 15.25 13.79 8.85
CA ASP A 145 15.33 13.05 10.11
C ASP A 145 14.88 11.58 10.00
N ASP A 146 14.84 10.89 11.14
CA ASP A 146 14.60 9.45 11.21
C ASP A 146 13.21 9.00 10.72
N PHE A 147 12.23 9.92 10.70
CA PHE A 147 10.83 9.63 10.41
C PHE A 147 10.40 10.06 9.02
N ASP A 148 11.25 10.79 8.32
CA ASP A 148 11.05 11.12 6.92
C ASP A 148 11.15 9.88 6.03
N GLU A 149 10.61 10.01 4.83
CA GLU A 149 10.69 8.97 3.81
C GLU A 149 11.23 9.54 2.51
N LEU A 150 12.31 8.94 2.02
CA LEU A 150 12.87 9.20 0.72
C LEU A 150 12.20 8.27 -0.31
N ALA A 151 11.45 8.84 -1.25
CA ALA A 151 10.76 8.12 -2.30
C ALA A 151 11.34 8.42 -3.70
N PHE A 152 11.46 7.40 -4.54
CA PHE A 152 11.98 7.44 -5.92
C PHE A 152 11.54 6.20 -6.71
N MET A 153 11.68 6.16 -8.04
CA MET A 153 11.27 4.96 -8.81
C MET A 153 12.41 3.97 -8.98
N PHE A 154 12.13 2.66 -8.88
CA PHE A 154 13.14 1.61 -9.11
C PHE A 154 13.80 1.72 -10.49
N ARG A 155 12.98 1.94 -11.53
CA ARG A 155 13.44 2.06 -12.92
C ARG A 155 14.40 3.22 -13.16
N ASP A 156 14.43 4.23 -12.30
CA ASP A 156 15.27 5.42 -12.46
C ASP A 156 16.73 5.16 -12.03
N GLY A 157 16.98 4.09 -11.25
CA GLY A 157 18.33 3.67 -10.84
C GLY A 157 19.20 3.09 -11.97
N GLY A 158 20.48 3.49 -12.00
CA GLY A 158 21.43 3.10 -13.04
C GLY A 158 21.98 1.69 -12.87
N TRP A 159 22.28 0.99 -13.97
CA TRP A 159 22.98 -0.30 -13.91
C TRP A 159 24.46 -0.12 -13.58
N ASP A 160 25.06 0.92 -14.15
CA ASP A 160 26.46 1.23 -13.92
C ASP A 160 26.64 1.81 -12.53
N ARG A 161 27.63 1.27 -11.82
CA ARG A 161 28.10 1.87 -10.59
C ARG A 161 28.97 3.09 -10.91
N PHE A 162 28.90 4.11 -10.07
CA PHE A 162 29.78 5.26 -10.13
C PHE A 162 31.25 4.83 -10.03
N ASP A 163 32.07 5.43 -10.87
CA ASP A 163 33.52 5.21 -10.96
C ASP A 163 34.14 6.59 -11.12
N PRO A 164 34.87 7.11 -10.13
CA PRO A 164 35.44 8.45 -10.19
C PRO A 164 36.47 8.63 -11.32
N ARG A 165 36.94 7.55 -11.95
CA ARG A 165 37.83 7.62 -13.13
C ARG A 165 37.08 7.88 -14.44
N GLN A 166 35.79 7.55 -14.48
CA GLN A 166 34.96 7.61 -15.69
C GLN A 166 33.84 8.65 -15.54
N HIS A 167 33.42 8.90 -14.32
CA HIS A 167 32.26 9.70 -13.96
C HIS A 167 32.70 10.88 -13.09
N SER A 168 32.16 12.06 -13.38
CA SER A 168 32.43 13.28 -12.62
C SER A 168 31.14 13.88 -12.08
N LEU A 169 31.12 14.20 -10.79
CA LEU A 169 30.10 15.06 -10.20
C LEU A 169 30.50 16.52 -10.42
N LYS A 170 29.69 17.30 -11.15
CA LYS A 170 30.03 18.69 -11.50
C LYS A 170 29.91 19.65 -10.31
N GLU A 171 28.97 19.38 -9.42
CA GLU A 171 28.60 20.24 -8.29
C GLU A 171 28.14 19.38 -7.12
N GLY A 172 28.43 19.83 -5.90
CA GLY A 172 27.99 19.18 -4.67
C GLY A 172 28.92 18.07 -4.20
N ARG A 173 28.43 17.29 -3.23
CA ARG A 173 29.16 16.19 -2.60
C ARG A 173 28.29 14.94 -2.56
N MET A 174 28.82 13.82 -3.05
CA MET A 174 28.21 12.51 -2.89
C MET A 174 28.27 12.12 -1.41
N LEU A 175 27.10 11.86 -0.82
CA LEU A 175 26.92 11.47 0.57
C LEU A 175 26.86 9.96 0.73
N GLU A 176 26.08 9.29 -0.11
CA GLU A 176 25.76 7.88 0.02
C GLU A 176 25.58 7.25 -1.36
N GLU A 177 26.06 6.02 -1.52
CA GLU A 177 25.66 5.14 -2.61
C GLU A 177 24.56 4.22 -2.07
N ILE A 178 23.45 4.12 -2.79
CA ILE A 178 22.32 3.27 -2.42
C ILE A 178 22.16 2.23 -3.52
N ARG A 179 22.25 0.96 -3.13
CA ARG A 179 22.02 -0.19 -4.01
C ARG A 179 20.56 -0.61 -3.92
N LEU A 180 19.95 -0.81 -5.08
CA LEU A 180 18.59 -1.31 -5.23
C LEU A 180 18.66 -2.76 -5.69
N ASP A 181 18.14 -3.68 -4.87
CA ASP A 181 18.11 -5.10 -5.16
C ASP A 181 16.67 -5.54 -5.47
N SER A 182 16.49 -6.23 -6.60
CA SER A 182 15.22 -6.87 -6.98
C SER A 182 15.45 -8.37 -7.14
N PRO A 183 14.54 -9.24 -6.67
CA PRO A 183 14.60 -10.67 -6.95
C PRO A 183 14.49 -11.03 -8.45
N ARG A 184 14.02 -10.09 -9.30
CA ARG A 184 13.72 -10.32 -10.72
C ARG A 184 14.59 -9.53 -11.69
N ASN A 185 15.40 -8.60 -11.21
CA ASN A 185 16.19 -7.68 -12.05
C ASN A 185 17.63 -7.58 -11.54
N GLN A 186 18.53 -7.12 -12.40
CA GLN A 186 19.88 -6.79 -11.98
C GLN A 186 19.89 -5.65 -10.96
N PRO A 187 20.88 -5.63 -10.05
CA PRO A 187 21.02 -4.52 -9.11
C PRO A 187 21.13 -3.18 -9.83
N ARG A 188 20.57 -2.15 -9.20
CA ARG A 188 20.70 -0.76 -9.65
C ARG A 188 21.37 0.08 -8.58
N TYR A 189 21.87 1.24 -8.98
CA TYR A 189 22.56 2.17 -8.11
C TYR A 189 22.02 3.58 -8.28
N ILE A 190 21.83 4.23 -7.13
CA ILE A 190 21.54 5.66 -7.03
C ILE A 190 22.48 6.30 -6.00
N TYR A 191 22.55 7.61 -6.02
CA TYR A 191 23.50 8.39 -5.25
C TYR A 191 22.79 9.55 -4.57
N LEU A 192 22.87 9.59 -3.24
CA LEU A 192 22.46 10.75 -2.46
C LEU A 192 23.56 11.80 -2.54
N VAL A 193 23.21 13.00 -3.00
CA VAL A 193 24.16 14.09 -3.23
C VAL A 193 23.66 15.34 -2.53
N ARG A 194 24.56 16.05 -1.85
CA ARG A 194 24.30 17.32 -1.18
C ARG A 194 24.80 18.51 -2.02
N ASN A 195 24.06 19.61 -1.99
CA ASN A 195 24.42 20.89 -2.63
C ASN A 195 24.73 20.75 -4.12
N ASN A 196 24.00 19.88 -4.82
CA ASN A 196 23.96 19.86 -6.27
C ASN A 196 22.70 20.63 -6.71
N SER A 197 22.78 21.47 -7.74
CA SER A 197 21.64 22.25 -8.22
C SER A 197 20.84 21.56 -9.34
N GLU A 198 21.38 20.50 -9.97
CA GLU A 198 20.70 19.74 -11.01
C GLU A 198 19.50 18.99 -10.41
N ARG A 199 18.32 19.11 -11.03
CA ARG A 199 17.08 18.43 -10.63
C ARG A 199 16.43 17.80 -11.85
N SER A 200 15.84 16.63 -11.68
CA SER A 200 14.96 16.08 -12.71
C SER A 200 13.71 16.94 -12.81
N ARG A 201 13.20 17.08 -14.03
CA ARG A 201 11.91 17.75 -14.30
C ARG A 201 10.77 16.76 -14.49
N ALA A 202 11.02 15.46 -14.29
CA ALA A 202 9.95 14.49 -14.41
C ALA A 202 9.01 14.58 -13.22
N ASP A 203 7.74 14.35 -13.51
CA ASP A 203 6.65 14.42 -12.57
C ASP A 203 5.64 13.33 -12.96
N TYR A 204 5.52 12.31 -12.12
CA TYR A 204 4.75 11.11 -12.45
C TYR A 204 3.28 11.22 -12.03
N VAL A 205 2.95 12.16 -11.13
CA VAL A 205 1.63 12.33 -10.55
C VAL A 205 1.40 13.82 -10.31
N GLN A 206 0.28 14.34 -10.80
CA GLN A 206 -0.11 15.74 -10.65
C GLN A 206 -1.51 15.83 -10.07
N VAL A 207 -1.71 16.74 -9.11
CA VAL A 207 -3.01 16.92 -8.45
C VAL A 207 -3.45 18.38 -8.50
N ASP A 208 -4.65 18.60 -9.05
CA ASP A 208 -5.36 19.88 -9.01
C ASP A 208 -6.60 19.72 -8.13
N LEU A 209 -6.47 20.07 -6.85
CA LEU A 209 -7.56 19.95 -5.87
C LEU A 209 -8.76 20.85 -6.22
N ASP A 210 -8.51 22.02 -6.81
CA ASP A 210 -9.55 23.01 -7.12
C ASP A 210 -10.42 22.54 -8.28
N LYS A 211 -9.82 21.89 -9.28
CA LYS A 211 -10.54 21.25 -10.39
C LYS A 211 -11.07 19.86 -10.02
N GLY A 212 -10.52 19.24 -8.99
CA GLY A 212 -10.84 17.88 -8.60
C GLY A 212 -10.29 16.89 -9.62
N ARG A 213 -9.01 17.03 -9.98
CA ARG A 213 -8.37 16.23 -11.02
C ARG A 213 -7.02 15.68 -10.54
N ILE A 214 -6.78 14.42 -10.88
CA ILE A 214 -5.53 13.71 -10.66
C ILE A 214 -5.08 13.16 -12.01
N GLU A 215 -3.83 13.42 -12.37
CA GLU A 215 -3.23 12.92 -13.60
C GLU A 215 -1.92 12.21 -13.27
N THR A 216 -1.79 10.96 -13.70
CA THR A 216 -0.52 10.23 -13.66
C THR A 216 -0.04 9.97 -15.09
N THR A 217 1.12 9.35 -15.27
CA THR A 217 1.55 8.87 -16.60
C THR A 217 0.55 7.88 -17.22
N LEU A 218 -0.14 7.08 -16.41
CA LEU A 218 -0.95 5.93 -16.86
C LEU A 218 -2.44 6.05 -16.62
N MET A 219 -2.89 6.93 -15.74
CA MET A 219 -4.31 7.14 -15.45
C MET A 219 -4.65 8.62 -15.30
N GLN A 220 -5.93 8.93 -15.46
CA GLN A 220 -6.52 10.19 -15.06
C GLN A 220 -7.75 9.89 -14.23
N MET A 221 -7.98 10.69 -13.19
CA MET A 221 -9.17 10.61 -12.35
C MET A 221 -9.72 12.01 -12.10
N ASP A 222 -11.02 12.17 -12.33
CA ASP A 222 -11.75 13.41 -12.04
C ASP A 222 -12.76 13.12 -10.91
N TYR A 223 -12.94 14.06 -9.98
CA TYR A 223 -13.83 13.96 -8.83
C TYR A 223 -14.47 15.31 -8.49
N GLU A 224 -15.42 15.35 -7.54
CA GLU A 224 -15.97 16.61 -7.05
C GLU A 224 -15.00 17.31 -6.08
N PRO A 225 -14.47 18.52 -6.37
CA PRO A 225 -13.46 19.18 -5.53
C PRO A 225 -13.76 19.23 -4.02
N LYS A 226 -15.04 19.28 -3.65
CA LYS A 226 -15.48 19.38 -2.25
C LYS A 226 -15.85 18.04 -1.62
N ASP A 227 -15.84 16.96 -2.39
CA ASP A 227 -16.20 15.62 -1.95
C ASP A 227 -15.50 14.52 -2.77
N PHE A 228 -14.43 13.98 -2.20
CA PHE A 228 -13.59 12.93 -2.75
C PHE A 228 -14.32 11.59 -2.93
N THR A 229 -15.49 11.40 -2.30
CA THR A 229 -16.32 10.21 -2.53
C THR A 229 -17.08 10.25 -3.85
N GLN A 230 -17.14 11.41 -4.50
CA GLN A 230 -17.95 11.68 -5.67
C GLN A 230 -17.09 11.67 -6.93
N ILE A 231 -16.80 10.47 -7.44
CA ILE A 231 -15.93 10.30 -8.60
C ILE A 231 -16.67 10.68 -9.89
N LYS A 232 -16.06 11.56 -10.68
CA LYS A 232 -16.54 12.00 -12.00
C LYS A 232 -16.09 11.05 -13.12
N GLY A 233 -14.97 10.38 -12.94
CA GLY A 233 -14.54 9.29 -13.80
C GLY A 233 -13.10 8.93 -13.52
N MET A 234 -12.69 7.77 -14.02
CA MET A 234 -11.32 7.34 -14.08
C MET A 234 -11.08 6.71 -15.45
N SER A 235 -9.96 7.03 -16.08
CA SER A 235 -9.64 6.56 -17.42
C SER A 235 -8.17 6.15 -17.52
N PRO A 236 -7.85 5.04 -18.20
CA PRO A 236 -6.47 4.73 -18.56
C PRO A 236 -5.96 5.76 -19.57
N ARG A 237 -4.65 6.02 -19.57
CA ARG A 237 -3.98 6.92 -20.54
C ARG A 237 -3.20 6.16 -21.61
N LEU A 238 -3.18 4.84 -21.52
CA LEU A 238 -2.43 3.93 -22.38
C LEU A 238 -3.40 2.93 -23.04
N GLY A 239 -3.12 2.57 -24.29
CA GLY A 239 -3.89 1.54 -25.01
C GLY A 239 -5.05 2.06 -25.86
N PRO A 240 -5.81 1.15 -26.48
CA PRO A 240 -6.93 1.44 -27.37
C PRO A 240 -8.10 2.06 -26.63
N HIS A 241 -8.30 1.69 -25.37
CA HIS A 241 -9.34 2.21 -24.47
C HIS A 241 -8.90 3.44 -23.66
N LYS A 242 -7.82 4.12 -24.08
CA LYS A 242 -7.37 5.34 -23.42
C LYS A 242 -8.46 6.42 -23.44
N ASP A 243 -8.51 7.21 -22.38
CA ASP A 243 -9.49 8.28 -22.18
C ASP A 243 -10.96 7.79 -22.06
N GLU A 244 -11.22 6.47 -22.10
CA GLU A 244 -12.54 5.89 -21.82
C GLU A 244 -12.75 5.76 -20.31
N ASN A 245 -13.95 6.09 -19.83
CA ASN A 245 -14.25 6.03 -18.40
C ASN A 245 -14.50 4.58 -17.96
N VAL A 246 -13.84 4.15 -16.89
CA VAL A 246 -13.90 2.77 -16.37
C VAL A 246 -14.52 2.68 -14.97
N ILE A 247 -14.79 3.81 -14.31
CA ILE A 247 -15.44 3.87 -12.99
C ILE A 247 -16.71 4.71 -13.09
N ASP A 248 -17.85 4.14 -12.67
CA ASP A 248 -19.06 4.93 -12.47
C ASP A 248 -19.06 5.61 -11.10
N ASN A 249 -18.91 4.87 -10.00
CA ASN A 249 -19.11 5.47 -8.69
C ASN A 249 -18.41 4.70 -7.55
N ILE A 250 -18.30 5.36 -6.39
CA ILE A 250 -17.90 4.73 -5.14
C ILE A 250 -19.06 4.78 -4.15
N TYR A 251 -19.48 3.60 -3.69
CA TYR A 251 -20.52 3.42 -2.71
C TYR A 251 -19.92 3.11 -1.35
N VAL A 252 -20.21 3.94 -0.36
CA VAL A 252 -20.03 3.56 1.05
C VAL A 252 -21.36 3.74 1.76
N ASN A 253 -21.86 2.67 2.34
CA ASN A 253 -23.04 2.65 3.19
C ASN A 253 -22.69 2.08 4.55
N ILE A 254 -23.09 2.76 5.62
CA ILE A 254 -23.00 2.27 6.99
C ILE A 254 -24.42 2.25 7.55
N SER A 255 -24.97 1.05 7.69
CA SER A 255 -26.24 0.82 8.38
C SER A 255 -25.99 0.42 9.82
N THR A 256 -26.56 1.10 10.80
CA THR A 256 -26.35 0.79 12.23
C THR A 256 -27.58 1.08 13.08
N GLY A 257 -27.78 0.35 14.18
CA GLY A 257 -28.78 0.68 15.19
C GLY A 257 -28.40 1.93 16.00
N ILE A 258 -29.38 2.79 16.32
CA ILE A 258 -29.25 3.92 17.25
C ILE A 258 -30.18 3.70 18.45
N PHE A 259 -29.66 3.81 19.67
CA PHE A 259 -30.37 3.60 20.96
C PHE A 259 -30.94 2.18 21.23
N ASN A 260 -31.40 1.42 20.23
CA ASN A 260 -31.69 -0.03 20.28
C ASN A 260 -31.50 -0.67 18.88
N GLN A 261 -31.61 -2.01 18.74
CA GLN A 261 -31.44 -2.71 17.45
C GLN A 261 -32.57 -2.42 16.43
N ASN A 262 -33.75 -1.97 16.89
CA ASN A 262 -34.95 -1.84 16.07
C ASN A 262 -35.03 -0.52 15.30
N LEU A 263 -34.26 0.49 15.69
CA LEU A 263 -34.15 1.76 14.95
C LEU A 263 -32.79 1.81 14.24
N ARG A 264 -32.77 1.40 12.98
CA ARG A 264 -31.57 1.46 12.13
C ARG A 264 -31.51 2.75 11.36
N VAL A 265 -30.29 3.22 11.14
CA VAL A 265 -29.96 4.39 10.34
C VAL A 265 -28.96 3.99 9.29
N ASP A 266 -29.22 4.41 8.05
CA ASP A 266 -28.36 4.21 6.90
C ASP A 266 -27.63 5.52 6.60
N LEU A 267 -26.30 5.45 6.59
CA LEU A 267 -25.40 6.57 6.32
C LEU A 267 -24.68 6.31 4.99
N ASP A 268 -24.97 7.10 3.96
CA ASP A 268 -24.37 6.93 2.63
C ASP A 268 -23.41 8.08 2.23
N THR A 269 -22.55 7.85 1.23
CA THR A 269 -21.59 8.84 0.68
C THR A 269 -22.22 10.05 -0.01
N ARG A 270 -23.49 9.99 -0.39
CA ARG A 270 -24.16 11.10 -1.09
C ARG A 270 -24.84 12.07 -0.11
N LYS A 271 -25.29 11.58 1.05
CA LYS A 271 -26.08 12.35 2.01
C LYS A 271 -25.36 12.58 3.34
N ASN A 272 -24.64 11.57 3.83
CA ASN A 272 -24.20 11.51 5.21
C ASN A 272 -22.69 11.57 5.35
N ILE A 273 -21.95 10.90 4.48
CA ILE A 273 -20.49 10.78 4.57
C ILE A 273 -19.87 11.73 3.56
N LYS A 274 -19.20 12.77 4.03
CA LYS A 274 -18.49 13.72 3.18
C LYS A 274 -16.99 13.59 3.41
N ALA A 275 -16.23 13.29 2.36
CA ALA A 275 -14.78 13.20 2.42
C ALA A 275 -14.18 14.41 1.69
N THR A 276 -13.86 15.49 2.39
CA THR A 276 -13.36 16.71 1.74
C THR A 276 -11.84 16.67 1.64
N PRO A 277 -11.23 16.74 0.44
CA PRO A 277 -9.80 16.93 0.32
C PRO A 277 -9.45 18.33 0.81
N ILE A 278 -8.52 18.43 1.77
CA ILE A 278 -8.20 19.69 2.46
C ILE A 278 -6.81 20.23 2.12
N ALA A 279 -5.90 19.36 1.67
CA ALA A 279 -4.55 19.70 1.28
C ALA A 279 -3.92 18.56 0.48
N VAL A 280 -2.89 18.89 -0.30
CA VAL A 280 -2.08 17.92 -1.05
C VAL A 280 -0.60 18.25 -0.88
N LYS A 281 0.21 17.21 -0.67
CA LYS A 281 1.65 17.26 -0.88
C LYS A 281 1.89 16.66 -2.27
N ASP A 282 2.11 17.54 -3.25
CA ASP A 282 2.35 17.15 -4.63
C ASP A 282 3.86 17.00 -4.87
N GLY A 283 4.28 15.79 -5.24
CA GLY A 283 5.68 15.40 -5.38
C GLY A 283 5.90 14.57 -6.65
N PRO A 284 7.12 14.58 -7.22
CA PRO A 284 7.38 13.99 -8.52
C PRO A 284 7.21 12.47 -8.61
N VAL A 285 7.17 11.76 -7.47
CA VAL A 285 7.04 10.30 -7.39
C VAL A 285 5.63 9.88 -6.99
N ARG A 286 5.05 10.59 -6.01
CA ARG A 286 3.70 10.40 -5.51
C ARG A 286 3.10 11.71 -5.04
N ALA A 287 1.77 11.79 -5.09
CA ALA A 287 1.00 12.85 -4.45
C ALA A 287 0.18 12.29 -3.29
N SER A 288 0.31 12.93 -2.12
CA SER A 288 -0.40 12.54 -0.90
C SER A 288 -1.48 13.57 -0.57
N ILE A 289 -2.74 13.15 -0.62
CA ILE A 289 -3.91 14.00 -0.35
C ILE A 289 -4.37 13.77 1.09
N LEU A 290 -4.44 14.84 1.88
CA LEU A 290 -5.13 14.82 3.17
C LEU A 290 -6.63 15.02 2.94
N VAL A 291 -7.41 14.03 3.36
CA VAL A 291 -8.87 14.01 3.22
C VAL A 291 -9.52 14.02 4.60
N LYS A 292 -10.46 14.94 4.80
CA LYS A 292 -11.25 15.06 6.02
C LYS A 292 -12.60 14.39 5.85
N ALA A 293 -12.79 13.24 6.50
CA ALA A 293 -14.07 12.57 6.61
C ALA A 293 -14.93 13.21 7.71
N ARG A 294 -16.18 13.52 7.38
CA ARG A 294 -17.21 13.94 8.34
C ARG A 294 -18.51 13.19 8.08
N ILE A 295 -19.09 12.66 9.16
CA ILE A 295 -20.40 11.99 9.12
C ILE A 295 -21.47 12.98 9.61
N TRP A 296 -22.55 13.08 8.84
CA TRP A 296 -23.74 13.87 9.12
C TRP A 296 -24.91 12.95 9.42
N TYR A 297 -25.66 13.26 10.47
CA TYR A 297 -26.87 12.55 10.83
C TYR A 297 -27.99 13.55 11.07
N ALA A 298 -29.16 13.33 10.44
CA ALA A 298 -30.30 14.25 10.47
C ALA A 298 -29.90 15.72 10.17
N TYR A 299 -29.04 15.93 9.17
CA TYR A 299 -28.48 17.23 8.77
C TYR A 299 -27.62 17.95 9.82
N LEU A 300 -27.28 17.28 10.94
CA LEU A 300 -26.36 17.78 11.95
C LEU A 300 -25.01 17.06 11.81
N PRO A 301 -23.87 17.77 11.92
CA PRO A 301 -22.58 17.12 11.93
C PRO A 301 -22.44 16.32 13.21
N THR A 302 -22.06 15.05 13.09
CA THR A 302 -21.71 14.24 14.25
C THR A 302 -20.36 14.70 14.82
N PHE A 303 -19.98 14.19 15.99
CA PHE A 303 -18.62 14.37 16.53
C PHE A 303 -17.56 13.60 15.72
N PHE A 304 -17.95 12.79 14.74
CA PHE A 304 -17.00 12.12 13.86
C PHE A 304 -16.43 13.11 12.83
N SER A 305 -15.17 13.44 13.01
CA SER A 305 -14.37 14.28 12.11
C SER A 305 -12.94 13.77 12.14
N GLN A 306 -12.56 13.01 11.11
CA GLN A 306 -11.24 12.36 11.04
C GLN A 306 -10.51 12.75 9.76
N LYS A 307 -9.18 12.88 9.85
CA LYS A 307 -8.31 13.05 8.70
C LYS A 307 -7.68 11.71 8.35
N PHE A 308 -7.66 11.40 7.06
CA PHE A 308 -6.94 10.26 6.50
C PHE A 308 -6.14 10.73 5.28
N GLN A 309 -5.28 9.87 4.78
CA GLN A 309 -4.42 10.14 3.64
C GLN A 309 -4.78 9.18 2.51
N VAL A 310 -4.65 9.65 1.28
CA VAL A 310 -4.69 8.84 0.06
C VAL A 310 -3.45 9.18 -0.75
N ASP A 311 -2.67 8.15 -1.09
CA ASP A 311 -1.45 8.30 -1.86
C ASP A 311 -1.68 7.84 -3.29
N PHE A 312 -1.38 8.72 -4.24
CA PHE A 312 -1.43 8.43 -5.67
C PHE A 312 -0.01 8.25 -6.18
N TYR A 313 0.24 7.12 -6.82
CA TYR A 313 1.45 6.79 -7.56
C TYR A 313 1.13 6.71 -9.05
N GLU A 314 2.15 6.52 -9.88
CA GLU A 314 2.00 6.44 -11.32
C GLU A 314 0.99 5.38 -11.79
N GLN A 315 0.93 4.23 -11.09
CA GLN A 315 0.06 3.10 -11.43
C GLN A 315 -0.74 2.56 -10.24
N SER A 316 -0.74 3.22 -9.09
CA SER A 316 -1.41 2.69 -7.92
C SER A 316 -1.98 3.77 -7.03
N VAL A 317 -2.97 3.38 -6.26
CA VAL A 317 -3.55 4.18 -5.19
C VAL A 317 -3.41 3.39 -3.91
N THR A 318 -2.83 4.00 -2.90
CA THR A 318 -2.66 3.41 -1.56
C THR A 318 -3.47 4.21 -0.55
N ILE A 319 -4.24 3.50 0.26
CA ILE A 319 -4.95 4.09 1.40
C ILE A 319 -4.28 3.54 2.67
N PRO A 320 -3.29 4.26 3.23
CA PRO A 320 -2.59 3.79 4.42
C PRO A 320 -3.55 3.77 5.61
N SER A 321 -3.91 2.58 6.07
CA SER A 321 -4.73 2.42 7.27
C SER A 321 -3.80 2.45 8.48
N ARG A 322 -3.90 3.51 9.30
CA ARG A 322 -2.93 3.77 10.36
C ARG A 322 -3.37 3.29 11.73
N PHE A 323 -2.50 2.50 12.34
CA PHE A 323 -2.55 2.19 13.75
C PHE A 323 -1.57 3.08 14.52
N ALA A 324 -2.12 4.12 15.13
CA ALA A 324 -1.41 5.04 16.02
C ALA A 324 -2.13 5.08 17.37
N ILE A 325 -1.47 5.61 18.42
CA ILE A 325 -2.06 5.66 19.76
C ILE A 325 -3.39 6.45 19.79
N GLY A 326 -3.48 7.50 18.97
CA GLY A 326 -4.71 8.28 18.77
C GLY A 326 -5.87 7.49 18.15
N SER A 327 -5.58 6.45 17.35
CA SER A 327 -6.59 5.61 16.67
C SER A 327 -7.46 4.82 17.66
N VAL A 328 -6.94 4.48 18.85
CA VAL A 328 -7.70 3.75 19.89
C VAL A 328 -8.91 4.57 20.37
N LYS A 329 -8.76 5.89 20.50
CA LYS A 329 -9.86 6.77 20.90
C LYS A 329 -10.93 6.84 19.81
N VAL A 330 -10.52 6.93 18.56
CA VAL A 330 -11.41 6.98 17.39
C VAL A 330 -12.19 5.67 17.29
N LEU A 331 -11.51 4.53 17.39
CA LEU A 331 -12.12 3.21 17.36
C LEU A 331 -13.11 3.01 18.52
N LYS A 332 -12.74 3.42 19.75
CA LYS A 332 -13.63 3.40 20.91
C LYS A 332 -14.86 4.25 20.72
N PHE A 333 -14.71 5.46 20.18
CA PHE A 333 -15.84 6.33 19.87
C PHE A 333 -16.74 5.72 18.78
N PHE A 334 -16.14 5.18 17.72
CA PHE A 334 -16.86 4.52 16.63
C PHE A 334 -17.68 3.33 17.15
N MET A 335 -17.07 2.46 17.96
CA MET A 335 -17.76 1.31 18.54
C MET A 335 -18.80 1.66 19.62
N MET A 336 -18.68 2.81 20.30
CA MET A 336 -19.73 3.29 21.21
C MET A 336 -21.01 3.72 20.47
N PHE A 337 -20.87 4.18 19.23
CA PHE A 337 -22.00 4.68 18.44
C PHE A 337 -22.69 3.58 17.64
N LEU A 338 -21.92 2.59 17.16
CA LEU A 338 -22.45 1.54 16.31
C LEU A 338 -23.06 0.38 17.12
N ARG A 339 -24.24 -0.07 16.72
CA ARG A 339 -24.87 -1.30 17.20
C ARG A 339 -25.21 -2.17 16.01
N GLU A 340 -24.56 -3.33 15.93
CA GLU A 340 -24.69 -4.26 14.80
C GLU A 340 -24.57 -3.54 13.45
N PRO A 341 -23.42 -2.87 13.23
CA PRO A 341 -23.20 -2.18 11.97
C PRO A 341 -23.15 -3.18 10.83
N ARG A 342 -23.64 -2.71 9.68
CA ARG A 342 -23.42 -3.29 8.37
C ARG A 342 -22.71 -2.22 7.56
N ILE A 343 -21.50 -2.50 7.12
CA ILE A 343 -20.69 -1.59 6.31
C ILE A 343 -20.59 -2.24 4.95
N HIS A 344 -21.00 -1.50 3.93
CA HIS A 344 -20.89 -1.88 2.54
C HIS A 344 -20.03 -0.85 1.82
N PHE A 345 -18.93 -1.31 1.24
CA PHE A 345 -18.05 -0.51 0.41
C PHE A 345 -17.97 -1.18 -0.97
N ALA A 346 -18.25 -0.46 -2.05
CA ALA A 346 -18.14 -0.99 -3.40
C ALA A 346 -17.69 0.10 -4.37
N ILE A 347 -16.89 -0.28 -5.35
CA ILE A 347 -16.59 0.50 -6.55
C ILE A 347 -17.44 -0.08 -7.67
N ASP A 348 -18.15 0.80 -8.37
CA ASP A 348 -18.94 0.46 -9.54
C ASP A 348 -18.13 0.77 -10.78
N PHE A 349 -17.85 -0.27 -11.55
CA PHE A 349 -17.09 -0.16 -12.78
C PHE A 349 -18.01 -0.03 -13.98
N HIS A 350 -17.45 0.54 -15.04
CA HIS A 350 -18.16 0.77 -16.29
C HIS A 350 -17.27 0.37 -17.47
N ASN A 351 -17.91 0.05 -18.61
CA ASN A 351 -17.25 -0.38 -19.84
C ASN A 351 -16.32 -1.60 -19.66
N LEU A 352 -16.75 -2.58 -18.87
CA LEU A 352 -15.98 -3.79 -18.57
C LEU A 352 -16.62 -5.09 -19.06
N ASP A 353 -17.57 -5.04 -19.99
CA ASP A 353 -18.12 -6.26 -20.61
C ASP A 353 -16.98 -7.14 -21.16
N GLY A 354 -17.00 -8.42 -20.80
CA GLY A 354 -15.99 -9.42 -21.12
C GLY A 354 -14.79 -9.46 -20.18
N ALA A 355 -14.69 -8.58 -19.18
CA ALA A 355 -13.62 -8.63 -18.18
C ALA A 355 -13.69 -9.92 -17.36
N ARG A 356 -12.55 -10.34 -16.79
CA ARG A 356 -12.42 -11.58 -16.02
C ARG A 356 -11.93 -11.30 -14.62
N ILE A 357 -12.54 -11.93 -13.62
CA ILE A 357 -12.23 -11.69 -12.20
C ILE A 357 -11.83 -13.00 -11.52
N THR A 358 -10.77 -12.94 -10.72
CA THR A 358 -10.26 -14.07 -9.94
C THR A 358 -9.54 -13.58 -8.68
N TYR A 359 -9.31 -14.48 -7.73
CA TYR A 359 -8.68 -14.15 -6.44
C TYR A 359 -7.85 -15.33 -5.93
N ASP A 360 -7.03 -15.05 -4.93
CA ASP A 360 -5.95 -15.91 -4.45
C ASP A 360 -6.34 -17.39 -4.26
N SER A 361 -7.39 -17.67 -3.48
CA SER A 361 -7.75 -19.04 -3.08
C SER A 361 -8.35 -19.92 -4.19
N VAL A 362 -8.69 -19.33 -5.35
CA VAL A 362 -9.29 -20.03 -6.50
C VAL A 362 -8.46 -19.96 -7.77
N TYR A 363 -7.46 -19.06 -7.83
CA TYR A 363 -6.64 -18.85 -9.02
C TYR A 363 -5.95 -20.14 -9.50
N GLY A 364 -5.36 -20.91 -8.58
CA GLY A 364 -4.71 -22.18 -8.90
C GLY A 364 -5.67 -23.27 -9.44
N LYS A 365 -6.98 -23.07 -9.32
CA LYS A 365 -8.02 -23.95 -9.87
C LYS A 365 -8.51 -23.49 -11.25
N GLY A 366 -7.98 -22.37 -11.78
CA GLY A 366 -8.35 -21.82 -13.07
C GLY A 366 -9.78 -21.27 -13.12
N GLN A 367 -10.34 -20.82 -11.99
CA GLN A 367 -11.70 -20.31 -11.91
C GLN A 367 -11.73 -18.78 -12.11
N TYR A 368 -12.65 -18.33 -12.96
CA TYR A 368 -12.84 -16.92 -13.31
C TYR A 368 -14.33 -16.59 -13.40
N GLY A 369 -14.70 -15.39 -12.92
CA GLY A 369 -15.97 -14.73 -13.23
C GLY A 369 -15.80 -13.98 -14.53
N THR A 370 -16.87 -13.87 -15.32
CA THR A 370 -16.86 -13.14 -16.58
C THR A 370 -17.93 -12.08 -16.50
N VAL A 371 -17.53 -10.82 -16.68
CA VAL A 371 -18.47 -9.71 -16.67
C VAL A 371 -19.32 -9.77 -17.94
N ASP A 372 -20.56 -10.20 -17.83
CA ASP A 372 -21.52 -10.25 -18.94
C ASP A 372 -22.90 -9.65 -18.57
N GLY A 373 -23.06 -9.23 -17.32
CA GLY A 373 -24.29 -8.70 -16.75
C GLY A 373 -25.18 -9.78 -16.12
N GLU A 374 -24.70 -11.02 -15.98
CA GLU A 374 -25.40 -12.13 -15.34
C GLU A 374 -24.54 -12.86 -14.30
N MET A 375 -24.96 -12.85 -13.04
CA MET A 375 -24.28 -13.57 -11.95
C MET A 375 -24.25 -15.10 -12.15
N SER A 376 -23.09 -15.63 -12.54
CA SER A 376 -22.79 -17.06 -12.61
C SER A 376 -22.67 -17.74 -11.24
N ASP A 377 -22.64 -19.09 -11.22
CA ASP A 377 -22.44 -19.86 -9.99
C ASP A 377 -21.12 -19.52 -9.30
N PHE A 378 -20.05 -19.30 -10.08
CA PHE A 378 -18.75 -18.90 -9.54
C PHE A 378 -18.83 -17.49 -8.95
N GLU A 379 -19.42 -16.53 -9.67
CA GLU A 379 -19.54 -15.14 -9.20
C GLU A 379 -20.32 -15.00 -7.89
N ARG A 380 -21.34 -15.85 -7.69
CA ARG A 380 -22.05 -15.93 -6.41
C ARG A 380 -21.17 -16.41 -5.25
N THR A 381 -20.12 -17.18 -5.53
CA THR A 381 -19.14 -17.58 -4.50
C THR A 381 -18.20 -16.45 -4.11
N LEU A 382 -17.94 -15.46 -4.97
CA LEU A 382 -17.15 -14.28 -4.60
C LEU A 382 -17.82 -13.56 -3.44
N GLY A 383 -19.13 -13.28 -3.54
CA GLY A 383 -19.90 -12.63 -2.48
C GLY A 383 -19.94 -13.39 -1.13
N ALA A 384 -19.68 -14.69 -1.16
CA ALA A 384 -19.62 -15.54 0.04
C ALA A 384 -18.20 -15.71 0.59
N THR A 385 -17.17 -15.23 -0.11
CA THR A 385 -15.77 -15.41 0.28
C THR A 385 -15.40 -14.40 1.37
N ARG A 386 -14.91 -14.89 2.51
CA ARG A 386 -14.43 -14.07 3.63
C ARG A 386 -13.10 -13.41 3.24
N LEU A 387 -13.13 -12.10 2.95
CA LEU A 387 -12.03 -11.29 2.41
C LEU A 387 -11.46 -11.87 1.09
N PRO A 388 -10.77 -11.08 0.25
CA PRO A 388 -10.21 -11.60 -1.00
C PRO A 388 -9.03 -12.58 -0.84
N GLY A 389 -8.67 -12.95 0.40
CA GLY A 389 -7.35 -13.51 0.70
C GLY A 389 -6.29 -12.41 0.66
N ASP A 390 -5.11 -12.73 0.11
CA ASP A 390 -4.03 -11.76 -0.04
C ASP A 390 -4.22 -10.83 -1.25
N TRP A 391 -4.96 -11.26 -2.28
CA TRP A 391 -5.14 -10.45 -3.48
C TRP A 391 -6.38 -10.81 -4.31
N LEU A 392 -6.81 -9.82 -5.09
CA LEU A 392 -7.87 -9.92 -6.10
C LEU A 392 -7.36 -9.33 -7.41
N HIS A 393 -7.70 -9.98 -8.53
CA HIS A 393 -7.31 -9.56 -9.86
C HIS A 393 -8.53 -9.46 -10.78
N MET A 394 -8.57 -8.37 -11.54
CA MET A 394 -9.50 -8.17 -12.63
C MET A 394 -8.70 -7.87 -13.90
N ASP A 395 -8.82 -8.77 -14.87
CA ASP A 395 -8.33 -8.57 -16.24
C ASP A 395 -9.44 -7.92 -17.05
N SER A 396 -9.26 -6.67 -17.47
CA SER A 396 -10.28 -5.98 -18.27
C SER A 396 -10.45 -6.58 -19.67
N ASN A 397 -9.50 -7.39 -20.14
CA ASN A 397 -9.30 -7.76 -21.55
C ASN A 397 -9.09 -6.59 -22.52
N GLN A 398 -8.98 -5.35 -22.02
CA GLN A 398 -8.85 -4.08 -22.75
C GLN A 398 -7.44 -3.47 -22.65
N GLY A 399 -6.47 -4.25 -22.16
CA GLY A 399 -5.07 -3.88 -22.02
C GLY A 399 -4.72 -3.00 -20.82
N TRP A 400 -5.62 -2.92 -19.85
CA TRP A 400 -5.31 -2.49 -18.50
C TRP A 400 -5.88 -3.52 -17.52
N GLU A 401 -5.35 -3.61 -16.32
CA GLU A 401 -5.81 -4.57 -15.32
C GLU A 401 -5.92 -3.87 -13.99
N MET A 402 -6.65 -4.48 -13.07
CA MET A 402 -6.73 -4.03 -11.68
C MET A 402 -6.28 -5.16 -10.78
N PHE A 403 -5.39 -4.83 -9.86
CA PHE A 403 -4.87 -5.78 -8.88
C PHE A 403 -4.93 -5.16 -7.49
N PHE A 404 -5.76 -5.73 -6.63
CA PHE A 404 -5.89 -5.30 -5.24
C PHE A 404 -5.00 -6.19 -4.36
N SER A 405 -4.06 -5.57 -3.65
CA SER A 405 -3.22 -6.24 -2.65
C SER A 405 -3.73 -5.92 -1.26
N ASN A 406 -4.16 -6.94 -0.53
CA ASN A 406 -4.66 -6.84 0.82
C ASN A 406 -3.51 -7.03 1.82
N HIS A 407 -3.26 -6.01 2.65
CA HIS A 407 -2.27 -6.09 3.74
C HIS A 407 -2.92 -5.98 5.12
N MET A 408 -4.25 -6.16 5.23
CA MET A 408 -4.88 -6.22 6.54
C MET A 408 -4.30 -7.39 7.35
N PRO A 409 -3.97 -7.22 8.64
CA PRO A 409 -3.38 -8.25 9.49
C PRO A 409 -4.39 -9.32 9.92
N VAL A 410 -5.51 -9.41 9.20
CA VAL A 410 -6.62 -10.31 9.43
C VAL A 410 -6.71 -11.17 8.18
N VAL A 411 -6.10 -12.35 8.25
CA VAL A 411 -6.12 -13.34 7.17
C VAL A 411 -6.96 -14.54 7.58
N PRO A 412 -7.58 -15.25 6.63
CA PRO A 412 -8.26 -16.50 6.93
C PRO A 412 -7.35 -17.44 7.75
N ASP A 413 -7.88 -17.99 8.84
CA ASP A 413 -7.16 -18.84 9.78
C ASP A 413 -5.93 -18.20 10.47
N GLY A 414 -5.79 -16.87 10.40
CA GLY A 414 -4.81 -16.09 11.16
C GLY A 414 -5.14 -16.02 12.66
N LEU A 415 -4.17 -15.62 13.48
CA LEU A 415 -4.37 -15.45 14.92
C LEU A 415 -5.31 -14.27 15.18
N PHE A 416 -5.11 -13.12 14.54
CA PHE A 416 -5.93 -11.92 14.72
C PHE A 416 -7.36 -12.10 14.19
N ASP A 417 -7.55 -12.83 13.08
CA ASP A 417 -8.89 -13.19 12.60
C ASP A 417 -9.67 -14.00 13.63
N ALA A 418 -8.98 -14.87 14.39
CA ALA A 418 -9.60 -15.62 15.46
C ALA A 418 -10.24 -14.73 16.53
N PHE A 419 -9.79 -13.49 16.71
CA PHE A 419 -10.34 -12.53 17.68
C PHE A 419 -11.54 -11.73 17.13
N LEU A 420 -11.88 -11.87 15.85
CA LEU A 420 -13.00 -11.16 15.21
C LEU A 420 -14.32 -11.96 15.25
N ASN A 421 -14.48 -12.82 16.25
CA ASN A 421 -15.73 -13.57 16.46
C ASN A 421 -16.94 -12.64 16.60
N GLY A 422 -18.03 -12.96 15.88
CA GLY A 422 -19.22 -12.13 15.82
C GLY A 422 -19.20 -11.03 14.75
N MET A 423 -18.13 -10.95 13.95
CA MET A 423 -18.05 -10.12 12.75
C MET A 423 -17.81 -10.95 11.49
N THR A 424 -18.62 -10.72 10.47
CA THR A 424 -18.38 -11.20 9.11
C THR A 424 -17.72 -10.10 8.29
N MET A 425 -16.80 -10.48 7.42
CA MET A 425 -16.16 -9.59 6.45
C MET A 425 -16.02 -10.36 5.14
N ASN A 426 -16.91 -10.09 4.20
CA ASN A 426 -16.97 -10.80 2.93
C ASN A 426 -16.62 -9.85 1.80
N MET A 427 -16.12 -10.42 0.71
CA MET A 427 -16.10 -9.70 -0.57
C MET A 427 -17.53 -9.39 -1.00
N PHE A 428 -17.71 -8.27 -1.68
CA PHE A 428 -18.92 -7.94 -2.41
C PHE A 428 -18.61 -8.00 -3.90
N TYR A 429 -19.44 -8.72 -4.65
CA TYR A 429 -19.38 -8.77 -6.11
C TYR A 429 -20.79 -8.84 -6.68
N GLU A 430 -21.05 -8.02 -7.69
CA GLU A 430 -22.33 -7.99 -8.39
C GLU A 430 -22.10 -7.66 -9.87
N ASP A 431 -22.60 -8.52 -10.75
CA ASP A 431 -22.65 -8.31 -12.19
C ASP A 431 -24.08 -8.58 -12.65
N ASP A 432 -24.90 -7.53 -12.57
CA ASP A 432 -26.33 -7.56 -12.85
C ASP A 432 -26.79 -6.21 -13.40
N LYS A 433 -27.08 -6.19 -14.71
CA LYS A 433 -27.57 -4.99 -15.42
C LYS A 433 -28.93 -4.50 -14.92
N ALA A 434 -29.69 -5.33 -14.20
CA ALA A 434 -30.95 -4.94 -13.59
C ALA A 434 -30.79 -4.41 -12.15
N SER A 435 -29.64 -4.65 -11.52
CA SER A 435 -29.33 -4.06 -10.22
C SER A 435 -29.02 -2.59 -10.42
N ILE A 436 -29.93 -1.70 -9.98
CA ILE A 436 -29.79 -0.25 -10.13
C ILE A 436 -29.75 0.42 -8.76
N THR A 437 -28.99 1.49 -8.64
CA THR A 437 -28.97 2.33 -7.44
C THR A 437 -29.40 3.78 -7.74
N ASP A 438 -29.89 4.48 -6.72
CA ASP A 438 -30.50 5.81 -6.83
C ASP A 438 -29.56 6.91 -7.38
N TYR A 439 -28.26 6.63 -7.56
CA TYR A 439 -27.23 7.64 -7.88
C TYR A 439 -26.18 7.17 -8.91
N GLU A 440 -26.52 6.18 -9.74
CA GLU A 440 -25.73 5.77 -10.90
C GLU A 440 -25.80 6.79 -12.02
N ARG A 441 -24.69 7.02 -12.72
CA ARG A 441 -24.71 7.74 -14.00
C ARG A 441 -24.90 6.77 -15.14
N HIS A 442 -24.43 5.54 -14.96
CA HIS A 442 -24.60 4.42 -15.87
C HIS A 442 -25.42 3.34 -15.14
N PRO A 443 -26.73 3.21 -15.41
CA PRO A 443 -27.59 2.27 -14.69
C PRO A 443 -27.17 0.82 -14.89
N GLY A 444 -27.16 0.04 -13.82
CA GLY A 444 -26.81 -1.38 -13.84
C GLY A 444 -25.41 -1.65 -13.28
N ALA A 445 -25.19 -2.82 -12.68
CA ALA A 445 -23.86 -3.23 -12.23
C ALA A 445 -23.07 -3.83 -13.41
N THR A 446 -21.89 -3.27 -13.72
CA THR A 446 -21.03 -3.74 -14.83
C THR A 446 -19.52 -3.76 -14.56
N PRO A 447 -18.94 -4.53 -13.63
CA PRO A 447 -19.43 -5.10 -12.37
C PRO A 447 -19.29 -4.10 -11.20
N ARG A 448 -19.85 -4.44 -10.05
CA ARG A 448 -19.55 -3.81 -8.76
C ARG A 448 -18.74 -4.72 -7.88
N LEU A 449 -17.73 -4.15 -7.22
CA LEU A 449 -16.79 -4.91 -6.43
C LEU A 449 -16.39 -4.15 -5.17
N GLY A 450 -16.32 -4.86 -4.05
CA GLY A 450 -15.75 -4.32 -2.82
C GLY A 450 -15.85 -5.28 -1.64
N PHE A 451 -16.30 -4.80 -0.49
CA PHE A 451 -16.46 -5.59 0.72
C PHE A 451 -17.73 -5.23 1.48
N GLU A 452 -18.27 -6.22 2.16
CA GLU A 452 -19.35 -6.08 3.12
C GLU A 452 -18.90 -6.64 4.47
N SER A 453 -19.19 -5.92 5.54
CA SER A 453 -18.99 -6.42 6.91
C SER A 453 -20.25 -6.28 7.73
N GLU A 454 -20.60 -7.30 8.51
CA GLU A 454 -21.73 -7.28 9.42
C GLU A 454 -21.32 -7.70 10.83
N GLY A 455 -21.92 -7.07 11.83
CA GLY A 455 -21.79 -7.44 13.23
C GLY A 455 -20.66 -6.69 13.93
N MET A 456 -20.25 -7.19 15.09
CA MET A 456 -19.22 -6.57 15.92
C MET A 456 -18.31 -7.66 16.49
N PRO A 457 -16.98 -7.43 16.51
CA PRO A 457 -16.05 -8.40 17.07
C PRO A 457 -16.12 -8.39 18.61
N ALA A 458 -16.87 -9.33 19.18
CA ALA A 458 -17.19 -9.36 20.61
C ALA A 458 -15.93 -9.42 21.47
N THR A 459 -14.98 -10.30 21.12
CA THR A 459 -13.72 -10.42 21.85
C THR A 459 -12.88 -9.15 21.75
N VAL A 460 -12.82 -8.48 20.59
CA VAL A 460 -12.11 -7.18 20.47
C VAL A 460 -12.77 -6.10 21.33
N ILE A 461 -14.10 -6.05 21.41
CA ILE A 461 -14.80 -5.11 22.31
C ILE A 461 -14.41 -5.37 23.77
N ASP A 462 -14.42 -6.63 24.19
CA ASP A 462 -14.04 -7.03 25.55
C ASP A 462 -12.58 -6.67 25.85
N LEU A 463 -11.67 -6.91 24.88
CA LEU A 463 -10.27 -6.52 24.98
C LEU A 463 -10.13 -5.01 25.15
N MET A 464 -10.80 -4.19 24.34
CA MET A 464 -10.74 -2.74 24.51
C MET A 464 -11.30 -2.25 25.85
N GLY A 465 -12.32 -2.93 26.37
CA GLY A 465 -12.86 -2.68 27.71
C GLY A 465 -11.97 -3.20 28.84
N ALA A 466 -10.90 -3.93 28.52
CA ALA A 466 -9.95 -4.53 29.43
C ALA A 466 -8.54 -3.95 29.31
N ILE A 467 -8.24 -3.19 28.25
CA ILE A 467 -6.97 -2.46 28.10
C ILE A 467 -6.72 -1.59 29.34
N PRO A 468 -5.51 -1.62 29.93
CA PRO A 468 -5.14 -0.74 31.04
C PRO A 468 -5.47 0.73 30.75
N LYS A 469 -6.03 1.41 31.74
CA LYS A 469 -6.32 2.85 31.64
C LYS A 469 -5.01 3.62 31.74
N LEU A 470 -4.49 4.06 30.59
CA LEU A 470 -3.36 4.98 30.51
C LEU A 470 -3.82 6.35 30.02
N ASP A 471 -3.05 7.37 30.36
CA ASP A 471 -3.21 8.69 29.75
C ASP A 471 -2.55 8.73 28.37
N TYR A 472 -3.20 8.07 27.42
CA TYR A 472 -2.74 7.97 26.04
C TYR A 472 -2.69 9.33 25.32
N LEU A 473 -3.21 10.41 25.92
CA LEU A 473 -3.20 11.76 25.34
C LEU A 473 -1.85 12.46 25.46
N ASP A 474 -1.05 12.07 26.46
CA ASP A 474 0.28 12.62 26.70
C ASP A 474 1.41 11.78 26.07
N MET A 475 1.04 10.71 25.36
CA MET A 475 1.99 9.80 24.70
C MET A 475 2.14 10.18 23.23
N ASP A 476 3.39 10.33 22.80
CA ASP A 476 3.77 10.73 21.46
C ASP A 476 4.10 9.53 20.56
N SER A 477 4.15 8.30 21.09
CA SER A 477 4.55 7.12 20.32
C SER A 477 4.00 5.78 20.84
N LEU A 478 3.93 4.77 19.97
CA LEU A 478 3.64 3.38 20.38
C LEU A 478 4.69 2.85 21.38
N GLY A 479 5.95 3.28 21.26
CA GLY A 479 7.04 2.92 22.18
C GLY A 479 6.82 3.41 23.61
N GLU A 480 6.34 4.65 23.77
CA GLU A 480 5.94 5.19 25.08
C GLU A 480 4.75 4.44 25.66
N ALA A 481 3.78 4.08 24.82
CA ALA A 481 2.65 3.26 25.24
C ALA A 481 3.12 1.86 25.72
N ILE A 482 4.07 1.22 25.03
CA ILE A 482 4.65 -0.05 25.47
C ILE A 482 5.33 0.10 26.84
N LEU A 483 6.10 1.15 27.06
CA LEU A 483 6.75 1.40 28.35
C LEU A 483 5.71 1.59 29.47
N ALA A 484 4.72 2.45 29.25
CA ALA A 484 3.68 2.72 30.25
C ALA A 484 2.83 1.48 30.55
N LEU A 485 2.54 0.65 29.53
CA LEU A 485 1.86 -0.63 29.70
C LEU A 485 2.74 -1.62 30.48
N ALA A 486 4.03 -1.74 30.16
CA ALA A 486 4.95 -2.61 30.88
C ALA A 486 5.06 -2.23 32.37
N ASP A 487 5.06 -0.93 32.69
CA ASP A 487 5.07 -0.44 34.08
C ASP A 487 3.74 -0.73 34.80
N ALA A 488 2.60 -0.62 34.10
CA ALA A 488 1.27 -0.88 34.68
C ALA A 488 1.01 -2.35 35.08
N GLU A 489 1.82 -3.30 34.58
CA GLU A 489 1.75 -4.70 34.99
C GLU A 489 2.05 -4.90 36.48
N ASP A 490 2.88 -4.05 37.09
CA ASP A 490 3.23 -4.17 38.50
C ASP A 490 2.00 -3.98 39.42
N ASP A 491 0.98 -3.29 38.92
CA ASP A 491 -0.32 -3.10 39.57
C ASP A 491 -1.37 -4.16 39.18
N GLY A 492 -0.99 -5.17 38.38
CA GLY A 492 -1.88 -6.21 37.87
C GLY A 492 -2.91 -5.71 36.85
N ALA A 493 -2.62 -4.59 36.16
CA ALA A 493 -3.56 -3.91 35.28
C ALA A 493 -4.03 -4.77 34.09
N PHE A 494 -3.26 -5.78 33.69
CA PHE A 494 -3.59 -6.68 32.59
C PHE A 494 -4.53 -7.82 32.94
N LYS A 495 -4.86 -8.05 34.21
CA LYS A 495 -5.61 -9.24 34.64
C LYS A 495 -6.85 -9.53 33.79
N LYS A 496 -7.69 -8.51 33.56
CA LYS A 496 -8.91 -8.65 32.75
C LYS A 496 -8.59 -8.88 31.27
N TYR A 497 -7.54 -8.23 30.76
CA TYR A 497 -7.10 -8.39 29.37
C TYR A 497 -6.61 -9.82 29.12
N ASP A 498 -5.75 -10.32 30.00
CA ASP A 498 -5.25 -11.69 29.97
C ASP A 498 -6.38 -12.72 30.10
N GLU A 499 -7.38 -12.48 30.95
CA GLU A 499 -8.55 -13.37 31.08
C GLU A 499 -9.29 -13.56 29.74
N VAL A 500 -9.53 -12.45 29.01
CA VAL A 500 -10.19 -12.45 27.71
C VAL A 500 -9.34 -13.17 26.65
N VAL A 501 -8.05 -12.83 26.55
CA VAL A 501 -7.15 -13.48 25.58
C VAL A 501 -7.00 -14.97 25.88
N ASN A 502 -6.77 -15.33 27.13
CA ASN A 502 -6.57 -16.73 27.53
C ASN A 502 -7.82 -17.57 27.33
N GLN A 503 -9.01 -16.97 27.46
CA GLN A 503 -10.25 -17.66 27.08
C GLN A 503 -10.25 -18.02 25.61
N ARG A 504 -9.92 -17.06 24.74
CA ARG A 504 -9.89 -17.32 23.31
C ARG A 504 -8.81 -18.33 22.94
N LEU A 505 -7.60 -18.21 23.49
CA LEU A 505 -6.52 -19.17 23.25
C LEU A 505 -6.85 -20.59 23.74
N ARG A 506 -7.62 -20.75 24.82
CA ARG A 506 -8.14 -22.07 25.25
C ARG A 506 -9.09 -22.68 24.22
N GLU A 507 -9.88 -21.87 23.52
CA GLU A 507 -10.75 -22.34 22.43
C GLU A 507 -9.90 -22.78 21.23
N LEU A 508 -8.96 -21.94 20.80
CA LEU A 508 -8.05 -22.26 19.68
C LEU A 508 -7.19 -23.50 19.96
N LYS A 509 -6.78 -23.71 21.21
CA LYS A 509 -6.07 -24.92 21.64
C LYS A 509 -6.95 -26.17 21.57
N LYS A 510 -8.26 -26.07 21.87
CA LYS A 510 -9.21 -27.19 21.72
C LYS A 510 -9.49 -27.52 20.25
N GLU A 511 -9.33 -26.53 19.38
CA GLU A 511 -9.38 -26.67 17.93
C GLU A 511 -8.04 -27.18 17.34
N ASP A 512 -7.07 -27.54 18.20
CA ASP A 512 -5.72 -27.99 17.82
C ASP A 512 -4.97 -27.01 16.89
N ARG A 513 -5.28 -25.70 16.97
CA ARG A 513 -4.68 -24.68 16.08
C ARG A 513 -3.21 -24.40 16.33
N PHE A 514 -2.74 -24.53 17.57
CA PHE A 514 -1.35 -24.26 17.95
C PHE A 514 -0.85 -25.38 18.87
N ALA A 515 0.19 -26.09 18.44
CA ALA A 515 0.75 -27.22 19.17
C ALA A 515 1.75 -26.79 20.26
N SER A 516 2.38 -25.62 20.07
CA SER A 516 3.44 -25.10 20.94
C SER A 516 3.41 -23.57 21.07
N VAL A 517 4.19 -23.05 22.02
CA VAL A 517 4.38 -21.59 22.20
C VAL A 517 5.14 -20.99 21.03
N ASP A 518 6.07 -21.73 20.41
CA ASP A 518 6.73 -21.33 19.17
C ASP A 518 5.71 -21.10 18.05
N ASP A 519 4.76 -22.03 17.85
CA ASP A 519 3.72 -21.88 16.83
C ASP A 519 2.85 -20.64 17.08
N LEU A 520 2.50 -20.37 18.36
CA LEU A 520 1.75 -19.18 18.74
C LEU A 520 2.54 -17.89 18.49
N ALA A 521 3.83 -17.88 18.81
CA ALA A 521 4.71 -16.72 18.58
C ALA A 521 4.91 -16.45 17.09
N ASP A 522 5.10 -17.50 16.28
CA ASP A 522 5.28 -17.39 14.85
C ASP A 522 3.97 -16.96 14.17
N ALA A 523 2.80 -17.43 14.63
CA ALA A 523 1.49 -16.95 14.16
C ALA A 523 1.23 -15.49 14.52
N PHE A 524 1.57 -15.06 15.74
CA PHE A 524 1.48 -13.65 16.13
C PHE A 524 2.37 -12.77 15.26
N LEU A 525 3.62 -13.20 15.01
CA LEU A 525 4.53 -12.48 14.13
C LEU A 525 4.07 -12.46 12.67
N ALA A 526 3.45 -13.54 12.18
CA ALA A 526 2.91 -13.58 10.82
C ALA A 526 1.86 -12.48 10.62
N ASP A 527 0.92 -12.32 11.55
CA ASP A 527 -0.08 -11.25 11.50
C ASP A 527 0.55 -9.87 11.75
N LEU A 528 1.49 -9.76 12.70
CA LEU A 528 2.22 -8.52 13.00
C LEU A 528 3.01 -8.01 11.78
N ASN A 529 3.60 -8.91 11.00
CA ASN A 529 4.39 -8.60 9.81
C ASN A 529 3.55 -8.10 8.63
N ARG A 530 2.22 -8.10 8.73
CA ARG A 530 1.35 -7.43 7.76
C ARG A 530 1.22 -5.93 8.05
N MET A 531 1.71 -5.48 9.20
CA MET A 531 1.83 -4.07 9.57
C MET A 531 3.26 -3.54 9.34
N ASN A 532 3.36 -2.31 8.84
CA ASN A 532 4.61 -1.62 8.59
C ASN A 532 4.92 -0.65 9.73
N PHE A 533 5.71 -1.11 10.71
CA PHE A 533 6.10 -0.32 11.89
C PHE A 533 7.21 0.67 11.56
N SER A 534 7.09 1.89 12.11
CA SER A 534 8.09 2.95 11.93
C SER A 534 8.96 3.18 13.16
N GLY A 535 10.23 3.51 12.92
CA GLY A 535 11.22 3.97 13.90
C GLY A 535 12.14 2.91 14.51
N ILE A 536 11.82 1.62 14.34
CA ILE A 536 12.68 0.48 14.69
C ILE A 536 12.72 -0.47 13.48
N ALA A 537 13.89 -1.06 13.19
CA ALA A 537 14.01 -2.05 12.14
C ALA A 537 13.11 -3.27 12.40
N ARG A 538 12.45 -3.79 11.36
CA ARG A 538 11.50 -4.91 11.48
C ARG A 538 12.14 -6.14 12.13
N ASP A 539 13.34 -6.53 11.70
CA ASP A 539 14.02 -7.71 12.23
C ASP A 539 14.31 -7.59 13.73
N ASP A 540 14.66 -6.39 14.20
CA ASP A 540 14.85 -6.11 15.61
C ASP A 540 13.53 -6.18 16.38
N LEU A 541 12.46 -5.56 15.88
CA LEU A 541 11.14 -5.63 16.51
C LEU A 541 10.64 -7.07 16.63
N ASN A 542 10.77 -7.85 15.56
CA ASN A 542 10.36 -9.25 15.52
C ASN A 542 11.17 -10.10 16.51
N ARG A 543 12.49 -9.90 16.57
CA ARG A 543 13.36 -10.59 17.52
C ARG A 543 12.99 -10.28 18.96
N LEU A 544 12.76 -9.01 19.29
CA LEU A 544 12.34 -8.58 20.62
C LEU A 544 11.01 -9.22 21.03
N MET A 545 10.01 -9.16 20.15
CA MET A 545 8.67 -9.70 20.41
C MET A 545 8.69 -11.22 20.57
N ARG A 546 9.31 -11.95 19.62
CA ARG A 546 9.39 -13.41 19.66
C ARG A 546 10.07 -13.89 20.94
N GLN A 547 11.24 -13.33 21.26
CA GLN A 547 11.98 -13.74 22.44
C GLN A 547 11.22 -13.43 23.73
N ALA A 548 10.56 -12.27 23.81
CA ALA A 548 9.73 -11.93 24.96
C ALA A 548 8.58 -12.93 25.17
N MET A 549 7.92 -13.36 24.08
CA MET A 549 6.87 -14.38 24.13
C MET A 549 7.42 -15.73 24.63
N LEU A 550 8.53 -16.21 24.08
CA LEU A 550 9.13 -17.50 24.47
C LEU A 550 9.64 -17.51 25.91
N ASP A 551 10.21 -16.39 26.38
CA ASP A 551 10.73 -16.27 27.73
C ASP A 551 9.61 -16.32 28.78
N THR A 552 8.42 -15.80 28.45
CA THR A 552 7.35 -15.55 29.42
C THR A 552 6.18 -16.52 29.32
N ILE A 553 5.79 -16.95 28.13
CA ILE A 553 4.65 -17.85 27.92
C ILE A 553 5.09 -19.30 28.13
N LYS A 554 4.42 -20.01 29.05
CA LYS A 554 4.72 -21.44 29.35
C LYS A 554 3.72 -22.40 28.74
N HIS A 555 2.50 -21.92 28.48
CA HIS A 555 1.43 -22.69 27.86
C HIS A 555 0.73 -21.82 26.83
N VAL A 556 0.38 -22.41 25.68
CA VAL A 556 -0.29 -21.74 24.55
C VAL A 556 -1.57 -21.01 24.96
N ASP A 557 -2.26 -21.50 25.99
CA ASP A 557 -3.51 -20.99 26.50
C ASP A 557 -3.39 -20.07 27.73
N GLN A 558 -2.16 -19.65 28.06
CA GLN A 558 -1.85 -18.79 29.20
C GLN A 558 -0.76 -17.77 28.85
N VAL A 559 -1.23 -16.58 28.44
CA VAL A 559 -0.42 -15.41 28.15
C VAL A 559 -0.61 -14.37 29.27
N HIS A 560 0.50 -13.74 29.64
CA HIS A 560 0.57 -12.61 30.56
C HIS A 560 1.14 -11.41 29.80
N HIS A 561 0.28 -10.58 29.22
CA HIS A 561 0.73 -9.54 28.28
C HIS A 561 1.65 -8.52 28.93
N GLY A 562 1.34 -8.11 30.17
CA GLY A 562 2.21 -7.22 30.93
C GLY A 562 3.62 -7.79 31.08
N LYS A 563 3.77 -9.09 31.35
CA LYS A 563 5.08 -9.76 31.45
C LYS A 563 5.80 -9.86 30.11
N VAL A 564 5.06 -10.12 29.01
CA VAL A 564 5.63 -10.06 27.65
C VAL A 564 6.20 -8.67 27.38
N LEU A 565 5.43 -7.61 27.68
CA LEU A 565 5.89 -6.23 27.47
C LEU A 565 7.08 -5.85 28.36
N GLN A 566 7.07 -6.22 29.64
CA GLN A 566 8.22 -6.04 30.55
C GLN A 566 9.47 -6.70 29.99
N ARG A 567 9.36 -7.96 29.54
CA ARG A 567 10.51 -8.69 28.97
C ARG A 567 10.98 -8.09 27.65
N MET A 568 10.07 -7.63 26.80
CA MET A 568 10.40 -6.93 25.56
C MET A 568 11.22 -5.66 25.83
N VAL A 569 10.85 -4.88 26.86
CA VAL A 569 11.58 -3.67 27.28
C VAL A 569 12.97 -4.01 27.82
N GLU A 570 13.11 -5.09 28.59
CA GLU A 570 14.43 -5.59 29.03
C GLU A 570 15.33 -5.99 27.87
N LEU A 571 14.81 -6.81 26.94
CA LEU A 571 15.53 -7.25 25.74
C LEU A 571 15.95 -6.08 24.85
N ALA A 572 15.12 -5.03 24.77
CA ALA A 572 15.45 -3.80 24.04
C ALA A 572 16.66 -3.09 24.68
N LYS A 573 16.68 -2.96 26.01
CA LYS A 573 17.82 -2.41 26.76
C LYS A 573 19.08 -3.26 26.57
N GLU A 574 18.96 -4.59 26.69
CA GLU A 574 20.06 -5.54 26.46
C GLU A 574 20.65 -5.43 25.05
N SER A 575 19.81 -5.12 24.06
CA SER A 575 20.18 -4.97 22.65
C SER A 575 20.55 -3.54 22.23
N ASN A 576 20.58 -2.58 23.17
CA ASN A 576 20.79 -1.15 22.90
C ASN A 576 19.79 -0.57 21.87
N ILE A 577 18.54 -1.03 21.92
CA ILE A 577 17.43 -0.53 21.10
C ILE A 577 16.58 0.39 21.97
N ASP A 578 16.43 1.65 21.55
CA ASP A 578 15.49 2.56 22.19
C ASP A 578 14.07 2.30 21.70
N ILE A 579 13.29 1.55 22.50
CA ILE A 579 11.91 1.20 22.17
C ILE A 579 11.00 2.44 22.00
N ARG A 580 11.37 3.59 22.59
CA ARG A 580 10.64 4.85 22.42
C ARG A 580 10.63 5.32 20.98
N ARG A 581 11.49 4.79 20.11
CA ARG A 581 11.50 5.15 18.68
C ARG A 581 10.33 4.53 17.91
N LEU A 582 9.66 3.50 18.43
CA LEU A 582 8.51 2.89 17.76
C LEU A 582 7.33 3.87 17.68
N ARG A 583 6.96 4.35 16.49
CA ARG A 583 5.98 5.44 16.33
C ARG A 583 4.56 4.97 16.05
N TYR A 584 4.33 4.47 14.85
CA TYR A 584 3.04 4.05 14.33
C TYR A 584 3.25 2.84 13.41
N ALA A 585 2.16 2.18 13.07
CA ALA A 585 2.12 1.15 12.05
C ALA A 585 1.14 1.53 10.94
N THR A 586 1.48 1.21 9.68
CA THR A 586 0.57 1.32 8.54
C THR A 586 0.18 -0.06 8.02
N MET A 587 -1.05 -0.18 7.54
CA MET A 587 -1.58 -1.34 6.82
C MET A 587 -1.97 -0.84 5.44
N ASP A 588 -1.07 -1.02 4.48
CA ASP A 588 -1.15 -0.35 3.19
C ASP A 588 -1.91 -1.23 2.20
N ASN A 589 -3.22 -1.04 2.14
CA ASN A 589 -4.02 -1.62 1.06
C ASN A 589 -3.76 -0.82 -0.21
N THR A 590 -3.33 -1.53 -1.26
CA THR A 590 -2.90 -0.90 -2.51
C THR A 590 -3.71 -1.46 -3.66
N LEU A 591 -4.30 -0.54 -4.43
CA LEU A 591 -4.95 -0.83 -5.69
C LEU A 591 -3.99 -0.48 -6.82
N TRP A 592 -3.53 -1.49 -7.54
CA TRP A 592 -2.64 -1.35 -8.69
C TRP A 592 -3.44 -1.39 -9.98
N PHE A 593 -2.99 -0.61 -10.96
CA PHE A 593 -3.57 -0.49 -12.30
C PHE A 593 -2.52 -0.78 -13.38
N PRO A 594 -1.92 -1.98 -13.40
CA PRO A 594 -0.91 -2.31 -14.40
C PRO A 594 -1.54 -2.44 -15.80
N ALA A 595 -0.74 -2.28 -16.86
CA ALA A 595 -1.18 -2.59 -18.22
C ALA A 595 -1.37 -4.12 -18.44
N TRP A 596 -0.64 -4.93 -17.68
CA TRP A 596 -0.89 -6.35 -17.41
C TRP A 596 -0.05 -6.85 -16.24
N VAL A 597 -0.43 -7.98 -15.65
CA VAL A 597 0.35 -8.66 -14.59
C VAL A 597 1.65 -9.34 -15.06
N GLY A 598 1.91 -9.40 -16.38
CA GLY A 598 3.10 -10.03 -16.95
C GLY A 598 2.94 -11.52 -17.26
N GLU A 599 3.96 -12.12 -17.89
CA GLU A 599 3.93 -13.53 -18.36
C GLU A 599 3.67 -14.55 -17.23
N GLY A 600 4.07 -14.23 -16.00
CA GLY A 600 3.84 -15.08 -14.83
C GLY A 600 2.42 -15.03 -14.26
N GLY A 601 1.56 -14.15 -14.77
CA GLY A 601 0.18 -14.00 -14.32
C GLY A 601 0.04 -13.33 -12.95
N ALA A 602 -1.20 -13.30 -12.44
CA ALA A 602 -1.56 -12.62 -11.20
C ALA A 602 -0.82 -13.15 -9.96
N ALA A 603 -0.56 -14.46 -9.90
CA ALA A 603 0.19 -15.06 -8.80
C ALA A 603 1.67 -14.63 -8.78
N ASP A 604 2.32 -14.49 -9.94
CA ASP A 604 3.69 -13.97 -10.02
C ASP A 604 3.75 -12.48 -9.69
N PHE A 605 2.75 -11.71 -10.13
CA PHE A 605 2.62 -10.30 -9.75
C PHE A 605 2.45 -10.14 -8.23
N HIS A 606 1.57 -10.92 -7.60
CA HIS A 606 1.44 -10.97 -6.14
C HIS A 606 2.78 -11.29 -5.47
N TRP A 607 3.47 -12.34 -5.94
CA TRP A 607 4.75 -12.73 -5.40
C TRP A 607 5.77 -11.58 -5.46
N GLN A 608 5.78 -10.79 -6.54
CA GLN A 608 6.63 -9.60 -6.66
C GLN A 608 6.22 -8.49 -5.68
N VAL A 609 4.93 -8.27 -5.44
CA VAL A 609 4.44 -7.34 -4.40
C VAL A 609 4.93 -7.77 -3.01
N SER A 610 4.83 -9.06 -2.67
CA SER A 610 5.31 -9.58 -1.38
C SER A 610 6.84 -9.66 -1.27
N HIS A 611 7.57 -9.61 -2.38
CA HIS A 611 9.03 -9.64 -2.47
C HIS A 611 9.55 -8.42 -3.23
N ALA A 612 9.01 -7.25 -2.87
CA ALA A 612 9.31 -6.03 -3.58
C ALA A 612 10.81 -5.65 -3.51
N PRO A 613 11.32 -4.89 -4.49
CA PRO A 613 12.70 -4.42 -4.47
C PRO A 613 13.04 -3.68 -3.17
N VAL A 614 14.27 -3.84 -2.70
CA VAL A 614 14.78 -3.22 -1.46
C VAL A 614 15.93 -2.27 -1.77
N ALA A 615 15.96 -1.14 -1.07
CA ALA A 615 17.06 -0.18 -1.14
C ALA A 615 17.95 -0.28 0.10
N LYS A 616 19.27 -0.33 -0.10
CA LYS A 616 20.25 -0.48 0.98
C LYS A 616 21.40 0.52 0.78
N PRO A 617 21.75 1.32 1.80
CA PRO A 617 22.99 2.08 1.79
C PRO A 617 24.17 1.13 1.64
N VAL A 618 25.09 1.45 0.75
CA VAL A 618 26.32 0.67 0.56
C VAL A 618 27.32 1.17 1.59
N THR A 619 27.37 0.50 2.73
CA THR A 619 28.40 0.75 3.74
C THR A 619 29.78 0.52 3.14
N SER A 620 30.46 1.61 2.78
CA SER A 620 31.89 1.56 2.50
C SER A 620 32.55 2.84 3.00
N ASP A 621 33.68 2.67 3.68
CA ASP A 621 34.63 3.73 4.06
C ASP A 621 35.27 4.44 2.83
N ALA A 622 34.62 4.39 1.66
CA ALA A 622 35.18 4.71 0.36
C ALA A 622 34.53 5.92 -0.34
N VAL A 623 33.49 6.54 0.22
CA VAL A 623 32.91 7.80 -0.31
C VAL A 623 33.42 9.03 0.45
N ALA A 624 34.70 9.01 0.81
CA ALA A 624 35.43 10.22 1.16
C ALA A 624 36.22 10.68 -0.07
N VAL A 625 35.52 11.20 -1.09
CA VAL A 625 36.20 11.97 -2.13
C VAL A 625 36.41 13.37 -1.58
N SER A 626 37.66 13.64 -1.26
CA SER A 626 38.24 14.90 -0.83
C SER A 626 37.86 16.02 -1.80
N GLY A 627 36.99 16.92 -1.37
CA GLY A 627 37.12 18.33 -1.73
C GLY A 627 38.27 18.89 -0.91
N GLU A 628 39.47 18.93 -1.49
CA GLU A 628 40.58 19.68 -0.94
C GLU A 628 40.18 21.16 -0.86
N ASP A 629 39.79 21.61 0.34
CA ASP A 629 39.97 23.02 0.73
C ASP A 629 41.46 23.26 0.93
N THR A 630 42.18 23.45 -0.17
CA THR A 630 43.53 23.99 -0.18
C THR A 630 43.52 25.42 -0.74
N ALA A 631 43.21 26.36 0.14
CA ALA A 631 43.66 27.76 0.02
C ALA A 631 44.18 28.21 1.40
N LYS A 632 45.47 27.93 1.66
CA LYS A 632 46.57 28.90 1.77
C LYS A 632 46.42 29.93 2.90
N ASP A 633 47.13 29.75 4.01
CA ASP A 633 48.55 30.05 4.29
C ASP A 633 48.77 31.48 4.84
N LYS A 634 49.32 31.52 6.07
CA LYS A 634 50.24 32.52 6.64
C LYS A 634 49.74 33.97 6.81
N GLN A 635 49.50 34.39 8.06
CA GLN A 635 50.53 34.92 8.96
C GLN A 635 50.02 34.97 10.40
#